data_AF-A0A381WIQ6-F1
#
_entry.id   AF-A0A381WIQ6-F1
#
_cell.length_a   1.000
_cell.length_b   1.000
_cell.length_c   1.000
_cell.angle_alpha   90.00
_cell.angle_beta   90.00
_cell.angle_gamma   90.00
#
_symmetry.space_group_name_H-M   'P 1'
#
loop_
_entity.id
_entity.type
_entity.pdbx_description
1 polymer ?
#
loop_
_entity_poly.entity_id
_entity_poly.type
_entity_poly.pdbx_seq_one_letter_code
_entity_poly.pdbx_strand_id
1 'polypeptide(L)'
;MFKFNDISDKDDGFDPQEHLLTPKKFFELRRTTKKVYVFDLRNAEEFEKSHLPGAHNLVYEHFEDSIYQMPFTGEIMLYGGNQTESFKAAEILYDNGFDTFYFTDSYEALYEGVDASFLDISDEAKNYILDKLDPKAGKTQGIEIIVDPKTDRKANYSIQFVDLSDTASDKISIDFENFQVFVAKEGVPYLEGTEIKINEDQELAAFNPNMSITKLSGTVEEQIQHVLDEEVNPMVASHGGVVSLLEVKDSSAYLEFGGGCQGCGMIDVTLKQGVEVMIKEQVPEIEAIYDVTDHAEGTNPYYQPSTK
;
A
#
# COMPACT_ATOMS: atom_id res chain seq x y z
N MET A 1 29.89 16.54 10.21
CA MET A 1 30.80 15.72 9.38
C MET A 1 30.02 14.44 9.08
N PHE A 2 29.54 14.26 7.85
CA PHE A 2 28.89 13.01 7.46
C PHE A 2 29.92 11.89 7.59
N LYS A 3 29.59 10.85 8.35
CA LYS A 3 30.38 9.62 8.35
C LYS A 3 29.98 8.85 7.10
N PHE A 4 30.85 8.86 6.10
CA PHE A 4 30.85 7.81 5.09
C PHE A 4 31.26 6.53 5.82
N ASN A 5 30.30 5.64 6.02
CA ASN A 5 30.62 4.27 6.38
C ASN A 5 30.95 3.56 5.08
N ASP A 6 32.20 3.14 4.94
CA ASP A 6 32.62 2.27 3.85
C ASP A 6 32.01 0.89 4.09
N ILE A 7 31.09 0.45 3.21
CA ILE A 7 30.37 -0.81 3.37
C ILE A 7 31.28 -1.99 2.97
N SER A 8 32.45 -1.74 2.35
CA SER A 8 33.44 -2.79 2.07
C SER A 8 33.96 -3.51 3.32
N ASP A 9 33.73 -2.93 4.51
CA ASP A 9 34.16 -3.46 5.80
C ASP A 9 33.03 -4.19 6.57
N LYS A 10 31.84 -4.38 5.97
CA LYS A 10 30.85 -5.33 6.53
C LYS A 10 31.33 -6.74 6.22
N ASP A 11 31.96 -7.36 7.21
CA ASP A 11 32.40 -8.77 7.23
C ASP A 11 31.21 -9.77 7.23
N ASP A 12 29.97 -9.25 7.11
CA ASP A 12 28.74 -10.00 6.97
C ASP A 12 28.31 -9.86 5.49
N GLY A 13 28.59 -10.88 4.68
CA GLY A 13 28.17 -10.92 3.28
C GLY A 13 26.65 -10.82 3.12
N PHE A 14 26.17 -10.40 1.95
CA PHE A 14 24.74 -10.34 1.63
C PHE A 14 24.07 -11.70 1.87
N ASP A 15 23.15 -11.76 2.85
CA ASP A 15 22.29 -12.92 3.05
C ASP A 15 20.91 -12.66 2.41
N PRO A 16 20.60 -13.30 1.26
CA PRO A 16 19.30 -13.11 0.61
C PRO A 16 18.12 -13.57 1.46
N GLN A 17 18.32 -14.48 2.40
CA GLN A 17 17.22 -15.03 3.21
C GLN A 17 16.64 -13.98 4.17
N GLU A 18 17.41 -12.95 4.52
CA GLU A 18 16.93 -11.83 5.34
C GLU A 18 16.01 -10.88 4.56
N HIS A 19 16.08 -10.90 3.23
CA HIS A 19 15.34 -10.01 2.33
C HIS A 19 14.24 -10.72 1.52
N LEU A 20 14.28 -12.06 1.46
CA LEU A 20 13.29 -12.88 0.78
C LEU A 20 11.98 -12.94 1.59
N LEU A 21 10.88 -12.49 0.98
CA LEU A 21 9.55 -12.53 1.57
C LEU A 21 8.72 -13.69 1.02
N THR A 22 8.01 -14.35 1.92
CA THR A 22 6.86 -15.18 1.55
C THR A 22 5.77 -14.33 0.91
N PRO A 23 4.91 -14.90 0.04
CA PRO A 23 3.79 -14.16 -0.57
C PRO A 23 2.93 -13.41 0.45
N LYS A 24 2.60 -14.07 1.57
CA LYS A 24 1.87 -13.43 2.67
C LYS A 24 2.60 -12.20 3.21
N LYS A 25 3.89 -12.33 3.55
CA LYS A 25 4.65 -11.22 4.14
C LYS A 25 4.85 -10.08 3.14
N PHE A 26 4.99 -10.41 1.85
CA PHE A 26 5.02 -9.44 0.77
C PHE A 26 3.74 -8.61 0.74
N PHE A 27 2.56 -9.24 0.68
CA PHE A 27 1.30 -8.51 0.67
C PHE A 27 1.02 -7.75 1.98
N GLU A 28 1.40 -8.30 3.13
CA GLU A 28 1.31 -7.61 4.44
C GLU A 28 2.15 -6.34 4.46
N LEU A 29 3.41 -6.39 3.99
CA LEU A 29 4.30 -5.24 3.95
C LEU A 29 3.78 -4.19 2.97
N ARG A 30 3.45 -4.61 1.73
CA ARG A 30 2.81 -3.73 0.72
C ARG A 30 1.56 -3.05 1.28
N ARG A 31 0.80 -3.74 2.13
CA ARG A 31 -0.42 -3.22 2.76
C ARG A 31 -0.15 -2.21 3.87
N THR A 32 0.83 -2.45 4.72
CA THR A 32 0.99 -1.74 6.00
C THR A 32 2.04 -0.64 5.95
N THR A 33 2.98 -0.70 5.01
CA THR A 33 4.07 0.27 4.91
C THR A 33 3.59 1.62 4.41
N LYS A 34 3.98 2.71 5.07
CA LYS A 34 3.60 4.07 4.66
C LYS A 34 4.16 4.44 3.27
N LYS A 35 5.44 4.19 3.04
CA LYS A 35 6.16 4.53 1.80
C LYS A 35 6.80 3.28 1.19
N VAL A 36 6.09 2.67 0.25
CA VAL A 36 6.50 1.44 -0.43
C VAL A 36 6.59 1.67 -1.94
N TYR A 37 7.64 1.13 -2.56
CA TYR A 37 7.86 1.17 -3.99
C TYR A 37 7.96 -0.24 -4.53
N VAL A 38 7.04 -0.60 -5.43
CA VAL A 38 6.95 -1.96 -5.95
C VAL A 38 7.47 -1.97 -7.38
N PHE A 39 8.44 -2.84 -7.68
CA PHE A 39 9.03 -2.97 -9.00
C PHE A 39 8.84 -4.38 -9.55
N ASP A 40 8.38 -4.45 -10.79
CA ASP A 40 8.24 -5.69 -11.57
C ASP A 40 9.44 -5.86 -12.50
N LEU A 41 10.20 -6.93 -12.29
CA LEU A 41 11.44 -7.22 -13.01
C LEU A 41 11.22 -7.90 -14.37
N ARG A 42 9.98 -8.29 -14.71
CA ARG A 42 9.68 -8.97 -15.98
C ARG A 42 9.78 -8.01 -17.17
N ASN A 43 9.78 -8.57 -18.37
CA ASN A 43 9.71 -7.75 -19.58
C ASN A 43 8.36 -6.99 -19.68
N ALA A 44 8.35 -5.94 -20.49
CA ALA A 44 7.19 -5.08 -20.66
C ALA A 44 5.94 -5.82 -21.18
N GLU A 45 6.08 -6.86 -22.00
CA GLU A 45 4.91 -7.60 -22.51
C GLU A 45 4.18 -8.36 -21.40
N GLU A 46 4.93 -8.99 -20.49
CA GLU A 46 4.36 -9.66 -19.32
C GLU A 46 3.77 -8.69 -18.30
N PHE A 47 4.43 -7.55 -18.10
CA PHE A 47 3.93 -6.48 -17.25
C PHE A 47 2.58 -5.92 -17.74
N GLU A 48 2.49 -5.58 -19.03
CA GLU A 48 1.26 -5.05 -19.64
C GLU A 48 0.09 -6.06 -19.59
N LYS A 49 0.38 -7.37 -19.63
CA LYS A 49 -0.66 -8.40 -19.50
C LYS A 49 -1.29 -8.41 -18.11
N SER A 50 -0.47 -8.32 -17.06
CA SER A 50 -0.94 -8.35 -15.67
C SER A 50 0.21 -8.03 -14.73
N HIS A 51 0.01 -7.08 -13.81
CA HIS A 51 1.00 -6.66 -12.81
C HIS A 51 0.29 -6.23 -11.52
N LEU A 52 1.07 -6.07 -10.44
CA LEU A 52 0.52 -5.56 -9.18
C LEU A 52 0.11 -4.09 -9.33
N PRO A 53 -1.03 -3.65 -8.79
CA PRO A 53 -1.44 -2.24 -8.81
C PRO A 53 -0.34 -1.32 -8.23
N GLY A 54 -0.10 -0.18 -8.88
CA GLY A 54 0.95 0.77 -8.50
C GLY A 54 2.39 0.29 -8.69
N ALA A 55 2.63 -0.88 -9.30
CA ALA A 55 3.98 -1.34 -9.59
C ALA A 55 4.60 -0.58 -10.78
N HIS A 56 5.92 -0.40 -10.74
CA HIS A 56 6.71 0.13 -11.85
C HIS A 56 7.43 -1.01 -12.56
N ASN A 57 7.37 -1.05 -13.89
CA ASN A 57 8.17 -2.00 -14.64
C ASN A 57 9.64 -1.56 -14.66
N LEU A 58 10.51 -2.39 -14.10
CA LEU A 58 11.95 -2.21 -14.11
C LEU A 58 12.61 -3.52 -14.54
N VAL A 59 12.62 -3.74 -15.84
CA VAL A 59 13.15 -4.93 -16.50
C VAL A 59 14.56 -5.26 -15.97
N TYR A 60 14.77 -6.50 -15.53
CA TYR A 60 16.02 -6.93 -14.87
C TYR A 60 17.28 -6.57 -15.69
N GLU A 61 17.24 -6.74 -17.01
CA GLU A 61 18.37 -6.45 -17.91
C GLU A 61 18.83 -4.98 -17.88
N HIS A 62 17.99 -4.07 -17.37
CA HIS A 62 18.27 -2.65 -17.23
C HIS A 62 18.32 -2.20 -15.76
N PHE A 63 18.23 -3.14 -14.82
CA PHE A 63 18.11 -2.86 -13.40
C PHE A 63 19.32 -2.09 -12.87
N GLU A 64 20.53 -2.60 -13.13
CA GLU A 64 21.79 -1.99 -12.67
C GLU A 64 21.97 -0.56 -13.22
N ASP A 65 21.67 -0.34 -14.49
CA ASP A 65 21.77 0.99 -15.12
C ASP A 65 20.72 2.00 -14.59
N SER A 66 19.60 1.49 -14.07
CA SER A 66 18.46 2.30 -13.65
C SER A 66 18.42 2.55 -12.14
N ILE A 67 19.33 1.96 -11.36
CA ILE A 67 19.35 2.05 -9.91
C ILE A 67 19.38 3.49 -9.38
N TYR A 68 20.04 4.39 -10.11
CA TYR A 68 20.11 5.83 -9.77
C TYR A 68 18.77 6.55 -9.85
N GLN A 69 17.78 5.97 -10.52
CA GLN A 69 16.42 6.50 -10.62
C GLN A 69 15.51 5.95 -9.51
N MET A 70 15.98 4.94 -8.76
CA MET A 70 15.22 4.35 -7.67
C MET A 70 15.25 5.25 -6.42
N PRO A 71 14.17 5.23 -5.62
CA PRO A 71 14.11 6.02 -4.40
C PRO A 71 15.08 5.47 -3.36
N PHE A 72 16.00 6.31 -2.89
CA PHE A 72 16.94 5.96 -1.80
C PHE A 72 16.30 5.91 -0.40
N THR A 73 15.00 6.22 -0.27
CA THR A 73 14.27 6.20 1.01
C THR A 73 12.87 5.62 0.84
N GLY A 74 12.44 4.83 1.82
CA GLY A 74 11.22 4.02 1.74
C GLY A 74 11.56 2.55 1.48
N GLU A 75 10.55 1.70 1.50
CA GLU A 75 10.74 0.26 1.33
C GLU A 75 10.64 -0.11 -0.14
N ILE A 76 11.69 -0.72 -0.68
CA ILE A 76 11.70 -1.25 -2.05
C ILE A 76 11.24 -2.71 -2.03
N MET A 77 10.30 -3.05 -2.89
CA MET A 77 9.78 -4.40 -3.04
C MET A 77 9.95 -4.85 -4.49
N LEU A 78 10.75 -5.87 -4.71
CA LEU A 78 11.00 -6.45 -6.02
C LEU A 78 10.18 -7.73 -6.20
N TYR A 79 9.55 -7.87 -7.35
CA TYR A 79 8.90 -9.12 -7.75
C TYR A 79 9.01 -9.34 -9.25
N GLY A 80 8.57 -10.50 -9.72
CA GLY A 80 8.66 -10.86 -11.13
C GLY A 80 9.97 -11.58 -11.45
N GLY A 81 10.32 -11.63 -12.72
CA GLY A 81 11.43 -12.41 -13.23
C GLY A 81 11.38 -13.88 -12.82
N ASN A 82 12.55 -14.50 -12.81
CA ASN A 82 12.79 -15.77 -12.14
C ASN A 82 13.56 -15.56 -10.82
N GLN A 83 13.64 -16.61 -9.99
CA GLN A 83 14.32 -16.56 -8.69
C GLN A 83 15.77 -16.05 -8.78
N THR A 84 16.48 -16.33 -9.87
CA THR A 84 17.86 -15.87 -10.05
C THR A 84 17.95 -14.38 -10.30
N GLU A 85 17.03 -13.82 -11.08
CA GLU A 85 16.97 -12.38 -11.39
C GLU A 85 16.60 -11.57 -10.14
N SER A 86 15.57 -11.98 -9.41
CA SER A 86 15.16 -11.32 -8.16
C SER A 86 16.27 -11.34 -7.11
N PHE A 87 16.98 -12.47 -6.97
CA PHE A 87 18.15 -12.58 -6.09
C PHE A 87 19.27 -11.61 -6.49
N LYS A 88 19.63 -11.56 -7.78
CA LYS A 88 20.70 -10.68 -8.26
C LYS A 88 20.32 -9.20 -8.17
N ALA A 89 19.07 -8.85 -8.44
CA ALA A 89 18.59 -7.49 -8.26
C ALA A 89 18.68 -7.05 -6.78
N ALA A 90 18.36 -7.95 -5.85
CA ALA A 90 18.53 -7.70 -4.42
C ALA A 90 20.01 -7.53 -4.01
N GLU A 91 20.92 -8.35 -4.55
CA GLU A 91 22.37 -8.20 -4.36
C GLU A 91 22.87 -6.84 -4.91
N ILE A 92 22.41 -6.43 -6.09
CA ILE A 92 22.74 -5.11 -6.67
C ILE A 92 22.27 -3.98 -5.76
N LEU A 93 21.06 -4.05 -5.18
CA LEU A 93 20.57 -3.06 -4.23
C LEU A 93 21.47 -3.01 -2.97
N TYR A 94 21.84 -4.16 -2.42
CA TYR A 94 22.74 -4.26 -1.26
C TYR A 94 24.09 -3.59 -1.53
N ASP A 95 24.74 -3.96 -2.64
CA ASP A 95 26.06 -3.47 -3.02
C ASP A 95 26.07 -1.95 -3.29
N ASN A 96 24.93 -1.39 -3.71
CA ASN A 96 24.75 0.05 -3.93
C ASN A 96 24.22 0.81 -2.70
N GLY A 97 24.16 0.16 -1.54
CA GLY A 97 23.88 0.81 -0.26
C GLY A 97 22.40 1.12 -0.01
N PHE A 98 21.47 0.38 -0.62
CA PHE A 98 20.06 0.48 -0.26
C PHE A 98 19.82 -0.19 1.09
N ASP A 99 19.29 0.57 2.04
CA ASP A 99 19.15 0.11 3.43
C ASP A 99 17.91 -0.77 3.68
N THR A 100 16.86 -0.65 2.87
CA THR A 100 15.60 -1.37 3.11
C THR A 100 14.96 -1.79 1.79
N PHE A 101 15.14 -3.06 1.45
CA PHE A 101 14.55 -3.68 0.29
C PHE A 101 14.19 -5.13 0.58
N TYR A 102 13.23 -5.64 -0.17
CA TYR A 102 12.71 -6.98 -0.07
C TYR A 102 12.40 -7.52 -1.46
N PHE A 103 12.41 -8.84 -1.61
CA PHE A 103 12.02 -9.47 -2.86
C PHE A 103 11.23 -10.75 -2.62
N THR A 104 10.58 -11.24 -3.67
CA THR A 104 9.93 -12.56 -3.67
C THR A 104 10.41 -13.39 -4.86
N ASP A 105 10.13 -14.69 -4.86
CA ASP A 105 10.71 -15.64 -5.80
C ASP A 105 10.36 -15.34 -7.27
N SER A 106 9.07 -15.09 -7.57
CA SER A 106 8.60 -14.80 -8.92
C SER A 106 7.21 -14.17 -8.90
N TYR A 107 6.73 -13.75 -10.08
CA TYR A 107 5.36 -13.28 -10.25
C TYR A 107 4.32 -14.34 -9.86
N GLU A 108 4.49 -15.59 -10.31
CA GLU A 108 3.49 -16.65 -10.05
C GLU A 108 3.52 -17.12 -8.60
N ALA A 109 4.70 -17.09 -7.95
CA ALA A 109 4.83 -17.45 -6.54
C ALA A 109 3.93 -16.59 -5.63
N LEU A 110 3.71 -15.31 -5.97
CA LEU A 110 2.78 -14.43 -5.24
C LEU A 110 1.36 -14.98 -5.19
N TYR A 111 0.90 -15.61 -6.27
CA TYR A 111 -0.45 -16.13 -6.39
C TYR A 111 -0.56 -17.58 -5.90
N GLU A 112 0.45 -18.40 -6.18
CA GLU A 112 0.49 -19.80 -5.74
C GLU A 112 0.61 -19.93 -4.21
N GLY A 113 1.22 -18.95 -3.54
CA GLY A 113 1.33 -18.92 -2.08
C GLY A 113 0.12 -18.34 -1.35
N VAL A 114 -0.98 -18.05 -2.04
CA VAL A 114 -2.22 -17.61 -1.40
C VAL A 114 -2.90 -18.79 -0.74
N ASP A 115 -3.13 -18.70 0.56
CA ASP A 115 -3.74 -19.75 1.37
C ASP A 115 -4.74 -19.20 2.39
N ALA A 116 -5.34 -20.08 3.20
CA ALA A 116 -6.34 -19.73 4.21
C ALA A 116 -5.84 -18.70 5.23
N SER A 117 -4.53 -18.56 5.40
CA SER A 117 -3.94 -17.62 6.37
C SER A 117 -4.00 -16.16 5.92
N PHE A 118 -4.35 -15.88 4.66
CA PHE A 118 -4.61 -14.53 4.16
C PHE A 118 -5.90 -13.92 4.71
N LEU A 119 -6.82 -14.77 5.18
CA LEU A 119 -8.15 -14.40 5.62
C LEU A 119 -8.33 -14.68 7.11
N ASP A 120 -8.96 -13.76 7.81
CA ASP A 120 -9.45 -13.98 9.17
C ASP A 120 -10.98 -14.14 9.14
N ILE A 121 -11.46 -15.37 9.24
CA ILE A 121 -12.90 -15.67 9.21
C ILE A 121 -13.36 -16.02 10.62
N SER A 122 -14.24 -15.18 11.18
CA SER A 122 -14.87 -15.43 12.48
C SER A 122 -15.64 -16.75 12.50
N ASP A 123 -15.73 -17.39 13.66
CA ASP A 123 -16.46 -18.67 13.79
C ASP A 123 -17.96 -18.53 13.48
N GLU A 124 -18.54 -17.37 13.79
CA GLU A 124 -19.92 -17.02 13.40
C GLU A 124 -20.08 -16.98 11.88
N ALA A 125 -19.15 -16.34 11.16
CA ALA A 125 -19.16 -16.32 9.71
C ALA A 125 -18.94 -17.71 9.09
N LYS A 126 -18.03 -18.54 9.63
CA LYS A 126 -17.85 -19.93 9.18
C LYS A 126 -19.15 -20.73 9.31
N ASN A 127 -19.82 -20.64 10.46
CA ASN A 127 -21.08 -21.32 10.69
C ASN A 127 -22.18 -20.82 9.74
N TYR A 128 -22.26 -19.51 9.51
CA TYR A 128 -23.21 -18.93 8.56
C TYR A 128 -22.96 -19.43 7.14
N ILE A 129 -21.71 -19.48 6.69
CA ILE A 129 -21.35 -20.03 5.37
C ILE A 129 -21.84 -21.48 5.27
N LEU A 130 -21.48 -22.32 6.25
CA LEU A 130 -21.82 -23.74 6.24
C LEU A 130 -23.33 -24.02 6.26
N ASP A 131 -24.14 -23.19 6.93
CA ASP A 131 -25.60 -23.30 6.92
C ASP A 131 -26.22 -23.03 5.54
N LYS A 132 -25.54 -22.24 4.70
CA LYS A 132 -26.00 -21.87 3.35
C LYS A 132 -25.52 -22.81 2.25
N LEU A 133 -24.49 -23.62 2.50
CA LEU A 133 -23.96 -24.59 1.53
C LEU A 133 -24.74 -25.91 1.62
N ASP A 134 -24.91 -26.60 0.49
CA ASP A 134 -25.48 -27.95 0.50
C ASP A 134 -24.44 -28.94 1.07
N PRO A 135 -24.70 -29.60 2.21
CA PRO A 135 -23.76 -30.56 2.81
C PRO A 135 -23.44 -31.74 1.88
N LYS A 136 -24.28 -31.99 0.86
CA LYS A 136 -24.11 -33.07 -0.12
C LYS A 136 -23.30 -32.64 -1.35
N ALA A 137 -23.14 -31.34 -1.58
CA ALA A 137 -22.33 -30.82 -2.68
C ALA A 137 -20.82 -30.95 -2.40
N GLY A 138 -20.43 -31.21 -1.15
CA GLY A 138 -19.01 -31.31 -0.78
C GLY A 138 -18.28 -29.98 -1.04
N LYS A 139 -17.02 -30.04 -1.48
CA LYS A 139 -16.21 -28.85 -1.78
C LYS A 139 -16.58 -28.14 -3.09
N THR A 140 -17.70 -28.47 -3.74
CA THR A 140 -18.11 -27.80 -4.98
C THR A 140 -18.84 -26.49 -4.76
N GLN A 141 -19.11 -26.11 -3.51
CA GLN A 141 -19.71 -24.81 -3.20
C GLN A 141 -18.85 -24.05 -2.21
N GLY A 142 -18.97 -22.73 -2.27
CA GLY A 142 -18.19 -21.85 -1.42
C GLY A 142 -18.66 -20.42 -1.52
N ILE A 143 -17.79 -19.52 -1.11
CA ILE A 143 -18.00 -18.08 -1.26
C ILE A 143 -16.96 -17.51 -2.22
N GLU A 144 -17.32 -16.47 -2.94
CA GLU A 144 -16.40 -15.63 -3.69
C GLU A 144 -16.29 -14.28 -3.00
N ILE A 145 -15.06 -13.85 -2.74
CA ILE A 145 -14.75 -12.48 -2.34
C ILE A 145 -14.55 -11.68 -3.63
N ILE A 146 -15.47 -10.76 -3.90
CA ILE A 146 -15.34 -9.81 -4.99
C ILE A 146 -14.62 -8.59 -4.44
N VAL A 147 -13.47 -8.29 -5.04
CA VAL A 147 -12.67 -7.10 -4.73
C VAL A 147 -12.92 -6.06 -5.80
N ASP A 148 -13.27 -4.85 -5.39
CA ASP A 148 -13.49 -3.68 -6.24
C ASP A 148 -12.43 -2.61 -5.91
N PRO A 149 -11.28 -2.62 -6.61
CA PRO A 149 -10.18 -1.68 -6.38
C PRO A 149 -10.61 -0.22 -6.56
N LYS A 150 -10.10 0.65 -5.70
CA LYS A 150 -10.34 2.10 -5.72
C LYS A 150 -9.07 2.90 -5.89
N THR A 151 -7.98 2.44 -5.29
CA THR A 151 -6.62 2.92 -5.52
C THR A 151 -5.68 1.71 -5.57
N ASP A 152 -4.38 1.92 -5.78
CA ASP A 152 -3.40 0.83 -5.80
C ASP A 152 -3.41 -0.03 -4.53
N ARG A 153 -3.83 0.54 -3.40
CA ARG A 153 -3.80 -0.14 -2.09
C ARG A 153 -5.15 -0.17 -1.39
N LYS A 154 -6.18 0.44 -1.98
CA LYS A 154 -7.53 0.49 -1.40
C LYS A 154 -8.56 -0.21 -2.26
N ALA A 155 -9.45 -0.97 -1.64
CA ALA A 155 -10.54 -1.66 -2.33
C ALA A 155 -11.80 -1.75 -1.46
N ASN A 156 -12.94 -1.94 -2.13
CA ASN A 156 -14.18 -2.40 -1.50
C ASN A 156 -14.31 -3.91 -1.67
N TYR A 157 -15.06 -4.54 -0.76
CA TYR A 157 -15.22 -5.99 -0.75
C TYR A 157 -16.71 -6.34 -0.69
N SER A 158 -17.11 -7.36 -1.43
CA SER A 158 -18.41 -8.01 -1.30
C SER A 158 -18.26 -9.52 -1.36
N ILE A 159 -19.24 -10.24 -0.83
CA ILE A 159 -19.24 -11.70 -0.77
C ILE A 159 -20.47 -12.21 -1.51
N GLN A 160 -20.28 -13.24 -2.34
CA GLN A 160 -21.38 -14.00 -2.93
C GLN A 160 -21.17 -15.50 -2.77
N PHE A 161 -22.26 -16.26 -2.76
CA PHE A 161 -22.20 -17.72 -2.78
C PHE A 161 -22.06 -18.22 -4.21
N VAL A 162 -21.17 -19.18 -4.44
CA VAL A 162 -20.87 -19.72 -5.77
C VAL A 162 -20.81 -21.24 -5.76
N ASP A 163 -21.08 -21.83 -6.94
CA ASP A 163 -20.91 -23.25 -7.22
C ASP A 163 -19.81 -23.42 -8.28
N LEU A 164 -18.83 -24.28 -7.97
CA LEU A 164 -17.66 -24.57 -8.79
C LEU A 164 -17.98 -25.05 -10.19
N SER A 165 -19.17 -25.63 -10.38
CA SER A 165 -19.61 -26.11 -11.69
C SER A 165 -19.73 -25.00 -12.74
N ASP A 166 -19.82 -23.73 -12.32
CA ASP A 166 -20.03 -22.56 -13.18
C ASP A 166 -18.82 -21.61 -13.28
N THR A 167 -17.68 -21.90 -12.64
CA THR A 167 -16.56 -20.93 -12.52
C THR A 167 -15.38 -21.19 -13.45
N ALA A 168 -15.09 -20.17 -14.29
CA ALA A 168 -14.02 -20.12 -15.29
C ALA A 168 -12.59 -20.07 -14.69
N SER A 169 -11.61 -20.31 -15.57
CA SER A 169 -10.21 -20.74 -15.33
C SER A 169 -9.27 -19.81 -14.54
N ASP A 170 -9.70 -18.62 -14.12
CA ASP A 170 -8.79 -17.55 -13.69
C ASP A 170 -8.98 -17.14 -12.21
N LYS A 171 -9.72 -17.92 -11.43
CA LYS A 171 -9.91 -17.70 -9.99
C LYS A 171 -8.93 -18.53 -9.16
N ILE A 172 -8.41 -17.94 -8.10
CA ILE A 172 -7.68 -18.65 -7.05
C ILE A 172 -8.68 -19.26 -6.08
N SER A 173 -8.51 -20.54 -5.78
CA SER A 173 -9.29 -21.27 -4.78
C SER A 173 -8.48 -21.42 -3.51
N ILE A 174 -9.07 -21.01 -2.39
CA ILE A 174 -8.48 -21.09 -1.06
C ILE A 174 -9.25 -22.13 -0.27
N ASP A 175 -8.57 -23.23 0.05
CA ASP A 175 -9.16 -24.34 0.78
C ASP A 175 -9.29 -24.05 2.27
N PHE A 176 -10.54 -24.10 2.75
CA PHE A 176 -10.85 -24.28 4.17
C PHE A 176 -11.27 -25.74 4.41
N GLU A 177 -11.44 -26.11 5.69
CA GLU A 177 -11.76 -27.48 6.08
C GLU A 177 -13.04 -28.00 5.39
N ASN A 178 -14.10 -27.17 5.38
CA ASN A 178 -15.44 -27.58 4.95
C ASN A 178 -16.04 -26.76 3.79
N PHE A 179 -15.33 -25.75 3.30
CA PHE A 179 -15.76 -24.90 2.18
C PHE A 179 -14.54 -24.33 1.44
N GLN A 180 -14.76 -23.68 0.31
CA GLN A 180 -13.73 -22.95 -0.42
C GLN A 180 -14.06 -21.46 -0.49
N VAL A 181 -13.01 -20.65 -0.53
CA VAL A 181 -13.10 -19.21 -0.82
C VAL A 181 -12.45 -18.96 -2.16
N PHE A 182 -13.16 -18.27 -3.06
CA PHE A 182 -12.68 -17.90 -4.37
C PHE A 182 -12.36 -16.41 -4.44
N VAL A 183 -11.35 -16.07 -5.20
CA VAL A 183 -11.00 -14.69 -5.53
C VAL A 183 -10.43 -14.66 -6.95
N ALA A 184 -10.78 -13.64 -7.73
CA ALA A 184 -10.15 -13.41 -9.03
C ALA A 184 -8.66 -13.08 -8.85
N LYS A 185 -7.80 -13.42 -9.81
CA LYS A 185 -6.34 -13.14 -9.73
C LYS A 185 -6.07 -11.66 -9.43
N GLU A 186 -6.87 -10.76 -10.00
CA GLU A 186 -6.77 -9.31 -9.84
C GLU A 186 -7.13 -8.82 -8.41
N GLY A 187 -7.87 -9.62 -7.64
CA GLY A 187 -8.26 -9.31 -6.26
C GLY A 187 -7.21 -9.69 -5.21
N VAL A 188 -6.27 -10.57 -5.56
CA VAL A 188 -5.24 -11.08 -4.64
C VAL A 188 -4.38 -9.98 -3.99
N PRO A 189 -3.97 -8.90 -4.69
CA PRO A 189 -3.18 -7.82 -4.08
C PRO A 189 -3.86 -7.10 -2.91
N TYR A 190 -5.15 -7.35 -2.70
CA TYR A 190 -5.98 -6.74 -1.65
C TYR A 190 -6.49 -7.74 -0.60
N LEU A 191 -6.06 -9.00 -0.70
CA LEU A 191 -6.66 -10.08 0.07
C LEU A 191 -6.04 -10.24 1.47
N GLU A 192 -4.73 -10.09 1.60
CA GLU A 192 -4.01 -10.33 2.85
C GLU A 192 -4.52 -9.40 3.96
N GLY A 193 -4.92 -10.01 5.09
CA GLY A 193 -5.47 -9.28 6.23
C GLY A 193 -6.96 -8.95 6.10
N THR A 194 -7.68 -9.59 5.17
CA THR A 194 -9.13 -9.42 5.05
C THR A 194 -9.85 -10.21 6.14
N GLU A 195 -10.70 -9.52 6.90
CA GLU A 195 -11.58 -10.08 7.91
C GLU A 195 -12.95 -10.39 7.29
N ILE A 196 -13.52 -11.54 7.65
CA ILE A 196 -14.89 -11.94 7.29
C ILE A 196 -15.69 -12.19 8.57
N LYS A 197 -16.74 -11.39 8.74
CA LYS A 197 -17.61 -11.41 9.91
C LYS A 197 -19.07 -11.21 9.55
N ILE A 198 -19.94 -11.46 10.51
CA ILE A 198 -21.36 -11.12 10.42
C ILE A 198 -21.53 -9.65 10.83
N ASN A 199 -22.21 -8.87 10.00
CA ASN A 199 -22.52 -7.47 10.30
C ASN A 199 -23.77 -7.34 11.19
N GLU A 200 -24.16 -6.10 11.52
CA GLU A 200 -25.34 -5.82 12.34
C GLU A 200 -26.65 -6.31 11.70
N ASP A 201 -26.70 -6.35 10.36
CA ASP A 201 -27.84 -6.83 9.57
C ASP A 201 -27.90 -8.36 9.42
N GLN A 202 -27.03 -9.11 10.13
CA GLN A 202 -26.93 -10.58 10.07
C GLN A 202 -26.49 -11.12 8.69
N GLU A 203 -25.71 -10.33 7.95
CA GLU A 203 -25.15 -10.70 6.65
C GLU A 203 -23.62 -10.87 6.72
N LEU A 204 -23.06 -11.65 5.80
CA LEU A 204 -21.60 -11.78 5.65
C LEU A 204 -21.02 -10.47 5.10
N ALA A 205 -20.01 -9.95 5.78
CA ALA A 205 -19.23 -8.81 5.34
C ALA A 205 -17.74 -9.14 5.32
N ALA A 206 -17.07 -8.79 4.23
CA ALA A 206 -15.62 -8.76 4.13
C ALA A 206 -15.13 -7.33 4.32
N PHE A 207 -14.02 -7.17 5.05
CA PHE A 207 -13.39 -5.87 5.27
C PHE A 207 -11.91 -6.06 5.57
N ASN A 208 -11.06 -5.19 5.05
CA ASN A 208 -9.64 -5.16 5.38
C ASN A 208 -9.30 -3.85 6.11
N PRO A 209 -8.91 -3.84 7.40
CA PRO A 209 -8.71 -2.61 8.17
C PRO A 209 -7.72 -1.61 7.58
N ASN A 210 -6.73 -2.09 6.83
CA ASN A 210 -5.67 -1.24 6.27
C ASN A 210 -5.83 -1.00 4.76
N MET A 211 -6.68 -1.76 4.07
CA MET A 211 -6.95 -1.62 2.62
C MET A 211 -8.36 -1.20 2.28
N SER A 212 -9.27 -1.18 3.24
CA SER A 212 -10.58 -0.62 2.96
C SER A 212 -10.46 0.90 2.88
N ILE A 213 -11.28 1.52 2.04
CA ILE A 213 -11.65 2.91 2.27
C ILE A 213 -12.49 2.89 3.55
N THR A 214 -11.82 2.91 4.69
CA THR A 214 -12.49 3.17 5.94
C THR A 214 -13.00 4.58 5.79
N LYS A 215 -14.32 4.76 5.65
CA LYS A 215 -14.92 6.07 5.82
C LYS A 215 -14.44 6.54 7.20
N LEU A 216 -13.56 7.53 7.25
CA LEU A 216 -13.01 8.00 8.50
C LEU A 216 -14.19 8.32 9.42
N SER A 217 -14.20 7.75 10.63
CA SER A 217 -15.32 7.92 11.55
C SER A 217 -15.17 9.22 12.33
N GLY A 218 -16.28 9.92 12.56
CA GLY A 218 -16.29 11.18 13.29
C GLY A 218 -16.69 12.36 12.41
N THR A 219 -16.59 13.54 12.99
CA THR A 219 -16.77 14.84 12.31
C THR A 219 -15.73 15.03 11.21
N VAL A 220 -16.03 15.83 10.19
CA VAL A 220 -15.10 16.11 9.07
C VAL A 220 -13.77 16.63 9.61
N GLU A 221 -13.81 17.43 10.67
CA GLU A 221 -12.65 17.92 11.41
C GLU A 221 -11.80 16.79 11.98
N GLU A 222 -12.40 15.80 12.66
CA GLU A 222 -11.69 14.64 13.20
C GLU A 222 -11.07 13.78 12.08
N GLN A 223 -11.77 13.64 10.95
CA GLN A 223 -11.27 12.90 9.80
C GLN A 223 -10.05 13.61 9.19
N ILE A 224 -10.13 14.93 8.96
CA ILE A 224 -8.99 15.71 8.45
C ILE A 224 -7.84 15.71 9.44
N GLN A 225 -8.11 15.85 10.75
CA GLN A 225 -7.09 15.78 11.78
C GLN A 225 -6.37 14.43 11.76
N HIS A 226 -7.10 13.33 11.57
CA HIS A 226 -6.51 12.00 11.40
C HIS A 226 -5.57 11.92 10.19
N VAL A 227 -5.99 12.45 9.04
CA VAL A 227 -5.13 12.52 7.84
C VAL A 227 -3.89 13.38 8.10
N LEU A 228 -4.06 14.50 8.80
CA LEU A 228 -2.95 15.37 9.16
C LEU A 228 -1.93 14.65 10.04
N ASP A 229 -2.38 13.93 11.06
CA ASP A 229 -1.49 13.29 12.04
C ASP A 229 -0.82 12.04 11.49
N GLU A 230 -1.54 11.22 10.73
CA GLU A 230 -1.06 9.91 10.28
C GLU A 230 -0.31 9.95 8.93
N GLU A 231 -0.63 10.92 8.07
CA GLU A 231 -0.10 10.99 6.70
C GLU A 231 0.67 12.29 6.43
N VAL A 232 0.03 13.45 6.60
CA VAL A 232 0.62 14.75 6.20
C VAL A 232 1.80 15.16 7.08
N ASN A 233 1.61 15.19 8.40
CA ASN A 233 2.63 15.64 9.35
C ASN A 233 3.90 14.78 9.34
N PRO A 234 3.82 13.44 9.25
CA PRO A 234 4.99 12.60 9.02
C PRO A 234 5.77 12.97 7.75
N MET A 235 5.08 13.29 6.65
CA MET A 235 5.72 13.69 5.39
C MET A 235 6.44 15.03 5.51
N VAL A 236 5.78 16.06 6.06
CA VAL A 236 6.32 17.42 6.13
C VAL A 236 7.35 17.60 7.26
N ALA A 237 7.28 16.80 8.32
CA ALA A 237 8.25 16.79 9.41
C ALA A 237 9.67 16.46 8.93
N SER A 238 9.82 15.67 7.86
CA SER A 238 11.12 15.37 7.23
C SER A 238 11.84 16.62 6.72
N HIS A 239 11.09 17.71 6.48
CA HIS A 239 11.60 19.02 6.08
C HIS A 239 11.49 20.06 7.22
N GLY A 240 11.26 19.61 8.45
CA GLY A 240 11.05 20.45 9.63
C GLY A 240 9.73 21.20 9.63
N GLY A 241 8.78 20.84 8.76
CA GLY A 241 7.45 21.43 8.67
C GLY A 241 6.44 20.78 9.62
N VAL A 242 5.32 21.47 9.81
CA VAL A 242 4.10 20.92 10.43
C VAL A 242 2.89 21.55 9.75
N VAL A 243 1.77 20.84 9.68
CA VAL A 243 0.47 21.32 9.20
C VAL A 243 -0.56 21.07 10.29
N SER A 244 -1.35 22.10 10.60
CA SER A 244 -2.40 22.04 11.61
C SER A 244 -3.74 22.44 10.99
N LEU A 245 -4.81 21.76 11.40
CA LEU A 245 -6.17 22.16 11.05
C LEU A 245 -6.61 23.30 11.97
N LEU A 246 -7.05 24.42 11.41
CA LEU A 246 -7.65 25.50 12.18
C LEU A 246 -9.17 25.33 12.30
N GLU A 247 -9.83 25.18 11.16
CA GLU A 247 -11.27 25.00 11.10
C GLU A 247 -11.71 24.31 9.80
N VAL A 248 -12.89 23.72 9.84
CA VAL A 248 -13.66 23.36 8.65
C VAL A 248 -14.89 24.24 8.63
N LYS A 249 -15.15 24.84 7.47
CA LYS A 249 -16.34 25.66 7.25
C LYS A 249 -16.96 25.29 5.93
N ASP A 250 -18.23 24.91 5.98
CA ASP A 250 -18.96 24.33 4.85
C ASP A 250 -18.19 23.10 4.32
N SER A 251 -17.74 23.11 3.06
CA SER A 251 -16.89 22.07 2.46
C SER A 251 -15.43 22.52 2.28
N SER A 252 -14.97 23.46 3.12
CA SER A 252 -13.63 24.04 3.03
C SER A 252 -12.83 23.84 4.30
N ALA A 253 -11.60 23.33 4.19
CA ALA A 253 -10.68 23.18 5.31
C ALA A 253 -9.63 24.30 5.32
N TYR A 254 -9.36 24.86 6.49
CA TYR A 254 -8.39 25.94 6.69
C TYR A 254 -7.20 25.40 7.46
N LEU A 255 -6.04 25.40 6.83
CA LEU A 255 -4.81 24.81 7.35
C LEU A 255 -3.77 25.89 7.64
N GLU A 256 -3.01 25.70 8.70
CA GLU A 256 -1.84 26.49 9.06
C GLU A 256 -0.56 25.64 8.91
N PHE A 257 0.41 26.17 8.18
CA PHE A 257 1.70 25.56 7.92
C PHE A 257 2.76 26.19 8.84
N GLY A 258 3.36 25.39 9.71
CA GLY A 258 4.38 25.82 10.66
C GLY A 258 5.78 25.29 10.34
N GLY A 259 6.76 25.76 11.11
CA GLY A 259 8.14 25.28 11.06
C GLY A 259 8.86 25.63 9.75
N GLY A 260 9.55 24.66 9.16
CA GLY A 260 10.25 24.80 7.87
C GLY A 260 9.33 25.22 6.71
N CYS A 261 8.01 25.00 6.85
CA CYS A 261 7.02 25.43 5.86
C CYS A 261 6.64 26.92 5.96
N GLN A 262 6.90 27.58 7.09
CA GLN A 262 6.50 28.98 7.34
C GLN A 262 7.51 30.01 6.75
N GLY A 263 8.74 29.59 6.44
CA GLY A 263 9.85 30.49 6.07
C GLY A 263 10.29 30.43 4.60
N CYS A 264 9.68 29.58 3.79
CA CYS A 264 9.98 29.49 2.36
C CYS A 264 8.92 30.30 1.61
N GLY A 265 9.27 31.51 1.15
CA GLY A 265 8.34 32.38 0.40
C GLY A 265 7.79 31.74 -0.89
N MET A 266 8.36 30.61 -1.30
CA MET A 266 7.69 29.56 -2.08
C MET A 266 7.48 28.35 -1.17
N ILE A 267 6.31 28.22 -0.51
CA ILE A 267 5.85 26.86 -0.27
C ILE A 267 5.77 26.24 -1.67
N ASP A 268 6.48 25.14 -1.88
CA ASP A 268 6.41 24.39 -3.13
C ASP A 268 4.93 24.15 -3.42
N VAL A 269 4.45 24.63 -4.57
CA VAL A 269 3.09 24.38 -5.06
C VAL A 269 2.80 22.87 -4.98
N THR A 270 3.82 22.05 -5.21
CA THR A 270 3.86 20.60 -5.04
C THR A 270 3.46 20.12 -3.64
N LEU A 271 3.91 20.80 -2.57
CA LEU A 271 3.55 20.43 -1.19
C LEU A 271 2.08 20.69 -0.93
N LYS A 272 1.58 21.89 -1.30
CA LYS A 272 0.17 22.24 -1.15
C LYS A 272 -0.73 21.29 -1.92
N GLN A 273 -0.33 20.97 -3.14
CA GLN A 273 -1.03 19.99 -3.97
C GLN A 273 -1.01 18.59 -3.35
N GLY A 274 0.12 18.14 -2.80
CA GLY A 274 0.22 16.86 -2.11
C GLY A 274 -0.69 16.77 -0.89
N VAL A 275 -0.69 17.81 -0.05
CA VAL A 275 -1.59 17.92 1.11
C VAL A 275 -3.05 17.93 0.68
N GLU A 276 -3.39 18.68 -0.37
CA GLU A 276 -4.74 18.73 -0.90
C GLU A 276 -5.23 17.37 -1.41
N VAL A 277 -4.40 16.66 -2.17
CA VAL A 277 -4.72 15.33 -2.69
C VAL A 277 -4.96 14.36 -1.53
N MET A 278 -4.04 14.28 -0.57
CA MET A 278 -4.16 13.35 0.57
C MET A 278 -5.45 13.59 1.38
N ILE A 279 -5.78 14.85 1.67
CA ILE A 279 -7.00 15.17 2.43
C ILE A 279 -8.26 14.84 1.61
N LYS A 280 -8.30 15.16 0.32
CA LYS A 280 -9.48 14.90 -0.53
C LYS A 280 -9.70 13.42 -0.84
N GLU A 281 -8.63 12.63 -0.92
CA GLU A 281 -8.72 11.18 -1.11
C GLU A 281 -9.40 10.49 0.07
N GLN A 282 -9.10 10.95 1.29
CA GLN A 282 -9.61 10.36 2.53
C GLN A 282 -10.90 11.00 3.03
N VAL A 283 -11.10 12.29 2.73
CA VAL A 283 -12.25 13.10 3.15
C VAL A 283 -12.88 13.79 1.92
N PRO A 284 -13.59 13.03 1.06
CA PRO A 284 -14.13 13.55 -0.21
C PRO A 284 -15.23 14.61 -0.04
N GLU A 285 -15.71 14.84 1.19
CA GLU A 285 -16.66 15.91 1.53
C GLU A 285 -16.02 17.32 1.49
N ILE A 286 -14.68 17.39 1.44
CA ILE A 286 -13.92 18.64 1.29
C ILE A 286 -13.72 19.00 -0.18
N GLU A 287 -14.23 20.15 -0.57
CA GLU A 287 -14.14 20.70 -1.93
C GLU A 287 -12.93 21.64 -2.10
N ALA A 288 -12.52 22.33 -1.03
CA ALA A 288 -11.43 23.30 -1.07
C ALA A 288 -10.57 23.28 0.20
N ILE A 289 -9.28 23.59 0.03
CA ILE A 289 -8.32 23.71 1.13
C ILE A 289 -7.65 25.08 1.03
N TYR A 290 -7.65 25.83 2.13
CA TYR A 290 -7.08 27.16 2.23
C TYR A 290 -5.90 27.16 3.19
N ASP A 291 -4.78 27.73 2.75
CA ASP A 291 -3.63 28.01 3.59
C ASP A 291 -3.76 29.42 4.17
N VAL A 292 -3.76 29.53 5.49
CA VAL A 292 -3.93 30.80 6.22
C VAL A 292 -2.61 31.34 6.80
N THR A 293 -1.50 30.68 6.52
CA THR A 293 -0.18 30.99 7.11
C THR A 293 0.37 32.32 6.60
N ASP A 294 0.96 33.11 7.50
CA ASP A 294 1.79 34.25 7.12
C ASP A 294 3.22 33.81 6.76
N HIS A 295 3.43 33.57 5.46
CA HIS A 295 4.73 33.16 4.89
C HIS A 295 5.78 34.27 4.87
N ALA A 296 5.42 35.51 5.23
CA ALA A 296 6.34 36.64 5.23
C ALA A 296 7.08 36.80 6.58
N GLU A 297 6.59 36.19 7.66
CA GLU A 297 7.10 36.40 9.04
C GLU A 297 8.01 35.27 9.56
N GLY A 298 8.31 34.24 8.78
CA GLY A 298 9.09 33.08 9.22
C GLY A 298 10.53 33.40 9.66
N THR A 299 10.98 32.83 10.78
CA THR A 299 12.31 33.06 11.38
C THR A 299 13.45 32.24 10.76
N ASN A 300 13.23 31.52 9.66
CA ASN A 300 14.25 30.68 9.01
C ASN A 300 14.17 30.70 7.46
N PRO A 301 14.42 31.85 6.81
CA PRO A 301 14.50 31.89 5.36
C PRO A 301 15.80 31.22 4.89
N TYR A 302 15.69 30.02 4.35
CA TYR A 302 16.81 29.32 3.69
C TYR A 302 17.36 30.09 2.47
N TYR A 303 16.65 31.15 2.03
CA TYR A 303 17.03 31.99 0.91
C TYR A 303 17.12 33.46 1.33
N GLN A 304 18.34 34.00 1.38
CA GLN A 304 18.56 35.45 1.31
C GLN A 304 18.88 35.80 -0.15
N PRO A 305 18.05 36.60 -0.85
CA PRO A 305 18.41 37.10 -2.17
C PRO A 305 19.67 37.97 -2.03
N SER A 306 20.66 37.70 -2.87
CA SER A 306 21.89 38.50 -2.91
C SER A 306 21.56 39.95 -3.23
N THR A 307 21.82 40.84 -2.27
CA THR A 307 21.73 42.28 -2.45
C THR A 307 22.66 42.73 -3.57
N LYS A 308 22.09 43.30 -4.63
CA LYS A 308 22.82 44.05 -5.66
C LYS A 308 23.18 45.45 -5.17
#